data_AF-A0A7R6QCM8-F1
#
_entry.id   AF-A0A7R6QCM8-F1
#
_cell.length_a   1.000
_cell.length_b   1.000
_cell.length_c   1.000
_cell.angle_alpha   90.00
_cell.angle_beta   90.00
_cell.angle_gamma   90.00
#
_symmetry.space_group_name_H-M   'P 1'
#
loop_
_entity.id
_entity.type
_entity.pdbx_description
1 polymer ?
#
loop_
_entity_poly.entity_id
_entity_poly.type
_entity_poly.pdbx_seq_one_letter_code
_entity_poly.pdbx_strand_id
1 'polypeptide(L)'
;MDTADDRSAILRYDQLTARVYGEHRMPPGTRDLILALGWVTLRDPRRHDPTVTTWARTREVLNADNATMSRLIGGDAPRYEPDWNAGPHGCQAPMVRVDRLCGRSTSVSFAEFDPVTGWLTPWGFCSRPRCQEYMRPIAERADGSKAKAPEPIPNTGGLLPIFFASDWERRYFKAAETRVLPGLIGWTPPPYGLSADEWPEVPGEHRPAAFPKLRLIAADGEIVLRSGPALVPAGDA
;
A
#
# COMPACT_ATOMS: atom_id res chain seq x y z
N MET A 1 33.64 -16.26 10.39
CA MET A 1 32.21 -16.53 10.23
C MET A 1 31.67 -16.92 11.58
N ASP A 2 30.97 -16.00 12.24
CA ASP A 2 30.41 -16.26 13.56
C ASP A 2 29.04 -16.95 13.39
N THR A 3 29.05 -18.28 13.55
CA THR A 3 27.91 -19.16 13.26
C THR A 3 26.62 -18.81 14.01
N ALA A 4 26.72 -18.10 15.15
CA ALA A 4 25.57 -17.64 15.92
C ALA A 4 24.84 -16.48 15.24
N ASP A 5 25.56 -15.54 14.63
CA ASP A 5 24.96 -14.42 13.88
C ASP A 5 24.27 -14.91 12.61
N ASP A 6 24.91 -15.83 11.87
CA ASP A 6 24.33 -16.42 10.67
C ASP A 6 23.05 -17.21 10.97
N ARG A 7 23.03 -17.99 12.06
CA ARG A 7 21.82 -18.72 12.49
C ARG A 7 20.69 -17.76 12.89
N SER A 8 21.02 -16.67 13.58
CA SER A 8 20.05 -15.64 13.95
C SER A 8 19.44 -14.96 12.71
N ALA A 9 20.27 -14.65 11.71
CA ALA A 9 19.83 -14.05 10.47
C ALA A 9 18.92 -14.99 9.64
N ILE A 10 19.23 -16.29 9.62
CA ILE A 10 18.39 -17.33 9.00
C ILE A 10 16.98 -17.34 9.63
N LEU A 11 16.89 -17.36 10.96
CA LEU A 11 15.61 -17.38 11.68
C LEU A 11 14.81 -16.10 11.47
N ARG A 12 15.46 -14.93 11.46
CA ARG A 12 14.80 -13.65 11.16
C ARG A 12 14.23 -13.62 9.75
N TYR A 13 14.93 -14.21 8.78
CA TYR A 13 14.41 -14.34 7.43
C TYR A 13 13.19 -15.26 7.38
N ASP A 14 13.22 -16.40 8.05
CA ASP A 14 12.06 -17.31 8.08
C ASP A 14 10.84 -16.64 8.72
N GLN A 15 11.04 -15.86 9.80
CA GLN A 15 9.99 -15.05 10.43
C GLN A 15 9.44 -13.97 9.47
N LEU A 16 10.32 -13.27 8.75
CA LEU A 16 9.92 -12.32 7.72
C LEU A 16 9.09 -13.00 6.64
N THR A 17 9.56 -14.13 6.11
CA THR A 17 8.87 -14.91 5.08
C THR A 17 7.48 -15.35 5.54
N ALA A 18 7.36 -15.88 6.76
CA ALA A 18 6.07 -16.27 7.34
C ALA A 18 5.11 -15.07 7.44
N ARG A 19 5.59 -13.91 7.91
CA ARG A 19 4.78 -12.68 7.99
C ARG A 19 4.35 -12.19 6.61
N VAL A 20 5.24 -12.24 5.62
CA VAL A 20 4.98 -11.83 4.24
C VAL A 20 3.91 -12.72 3.58
N TYR A 21 3.96 -14.03 3.80
CA TYR A 21 2.94 -14.94 3.28
C TYR A 21 1.59 -14.84 4.01
N GLY A 22 1.59 -14.39 5.28
CA GLY A 22 0.37 -14.10 6.02
C GLY A 22 -0.31 -12.78 5.63
N GLU A 23 0.40 -11.90 4.91
CA GLU A 23 -0.14 -10.60 4.48
C GLU A 23 -0.89 -10.73 3.15
N HIS A 24 -2.21 -10.53 3.20
CA HIS A 24 -3.12 -10.68 2.07
C HIS A 24 -3.32 -9.36 1.30
N ARG A 25 -2.93 -8.21 1.87
CA ARG A 25 -3.08 -6.89 1.24
C ARG A 25 -2.03 -6.62 0.15
N MET A 26 -1.06 -7.51 -0.06
CA MET A 26 0.09 -7.26 -0.93
C MET A 26 -0.27 -7.11 -2.42
N PRO A 27 0.09 -5.98 -3.06
CA PRO A 27 0.03 -5.86 -4.51
C PRO A 27 0.93 -6.90 -5.21
N PRO A 28 0.63 -7.26 -6.47
CA PRO A 28 1.51 -8.11 -7.27
C PRO A 28 2.95 -7.56 -7.32
N GLY A 29 3.93 -8.42 -7.05
CA GLY A 29 5.36 -8.07 -7.08
C GLY A 29 5.91 -7.40 -5.81
N THR A 30 5.08 -6.75 -4.97
CA THR A 30 5.53 -6.19 -3.67
C THR A 30 6.08 -7.29 -2.75
N ARG A 31 5.45 -8.46 -2.76
CA ARG A 31 5.91 -9.65 -2.05
C ARG A 31 7.34 -10.01 -2.44
N ASP A 32 7.61 -10.12 -3.74
CA ASP A 32 8.91 -10.54 -4.26
C ASP A 32 9.99 -9.52 -3.88
N LEU A 33 9.66 -8.23 -3.94
CA LEU A 33 10.56 -7.16 -3.51
C LEU A 33 10.90 -7.26 -2.02
N ILE A 34 9.90 -7.49 -1.15
CA ILE A 34 10.13 -7.63 0.30
C ILE A 34 11.00 -8.85 0.60
N LEU A 35 10.71 -9.99 -0.04
CA LEU A 35 11.47 -11.22 0.15
C LEU A 35 12.90 -11.08 -0.37
N ALA A 36 13.11 -10.40 -1.50
CA ALA A 36 14.44 -10.13 -2.03
C ALA A 36 15.23 -9.17 -1.14
N LEU A 37 14.63 -8.08 -0.67
CA LEU A 37 15.26 -7.17 0.30
C LEU A 37 15.64 -7.90 1.59
N GLY A 38 14.73 -8.74 2.10
CA GLY A 38 14.97 -9.58 3.27
C GLY A 38 16.13 -10.56 3.05
N TRP A 39 16.19 -11.18 1.87
CA TRP A 39 17.25 -12.13 1.54
C TRP A 39 18.60 -11.42 1.43
N VAL A 40 18.66 -10.29 0.73
CA VAL A 40 19.89 -9.49 0.58
C VAL A 40 20.41 -9.00 1.93
N THR A 41 19.52 -8.61 2.83
CA THR A 41 19.90 -8.05 4.14
C THR A 41 20.25 -9.12 5.18
N LEU A 42 19.64 -10.31 5.12
CA LEU A 42 19.77 -11.34 6.17
C LEU A 42 20.54 -12.58 5.72
N ARG A 43 20.48 -12.98 4.45
CA ARG A 43 21.01 -14.27 3.97
C ARG A 43 22.12 -14.17 2.94
N ASP A 44 22.22 -13.08 2.20
CA ASP A 44 23.22 -12.95 1.14
C ASP A 44 24.64 -13.06 1.73
N PRO A 45 25.48 -13.97 1.21
CA PRO A 45 26.90 -14.03 1.59
C PRO A 45 27.63 -12.70 1.36
N ARG A 46 27.15 -11.88 0.41
CA ARG A 46 27.71 -10.57 0.07
C ARG A 46 27.08 -9.41 0.84
N ARG A 47 26.23 -9.66 1.86
CA ARG A 47 25.51 -8.59 2.60
C ARG A 47 26.41 -7.55 3.29
N HIS A 48 27.64 -7.94 3.59
CA HIS A 48 28.65 -7.08 4.25
C HIS A 48 29.63 -6.44 3.26
N ASP A 49 29.46 -6.67 1.95
CA ASP A 49 30.33 -6.10 0.93
C ASP A 49 30.02 -4.59 0.77
N PRO A 50 30.97 -3.68 1.09
CA PRO A 50 30.72 -2.25 1.01
C PRO A 50 30.64 -1.73 -0.44
N THR A 51 31.09 -2.52 -1.42
CA THR A 51 31.13 -2.10 -2.83
C THR A 51 29.76 -2.20 -3.52
N VAL A 52 28.83 -2.99 -2.95
CA VAL A 52 27.51 -3.22 -3.51
C VAL A 52 26.43 -2.76 -2.55
N THR A 53 25.63 -1.77 -2.96
CA THR A 53 24.49 -1.32 -2.16
C THR A 53 23.39 -2.39 -2.09
N THR A 54 22.64 -2.46 -0.99
CA THR A 54 21.49 -3.36 -0.82
C THR A 54 20.53 -3.30 -2.01
N TRP A 55 20.26 -2.11 -2.56
CA TRP A 55 19.35 -1.92 -3.69
C TRP A 55 19.93 -2.40 -5.02
N ALA A 56 21.23 -2.17 -5.26
CA ALA A 56 21.90 -2.72 -6.43
C ALA A 56 21.87 -4.26 -6.38
N ARG A 57 22.14 -4.84 -5.21
CA ARG A 57 22.12 -6.28 -5.02
C ARG A 57 20.71 -6.88 -5.11
N THR A 58 19.71 -6.21 -4.56
CA THR A 58 18.30 -6.62 -4.68
C THR A 58 17.84 -6.65 -6.13
N ARG A 59 18.25 -5.65 -6.92
CA ARG A 59 17.98 -5.61 -8.35
C ARG A 59 18.61 -6.78 -9.11
N GLU A 60 19.85 -7.15 -8.76
CA GLU A 60 20.51 -8.34 -9.33
C GLU A 60 19.78 -9.64 -8.96
N VAL A 61 19.42 -9.82 -7.69
CA VAL A 61 18.70 -11.02 -7.20
C VAL A 61 17.35 -11.19 -7.88
N LEU A 62 16.63 -10.08 -8.08
CA LEU A 62 15.35 -10.07 -8.79
C LEU A 62 15.50 -10.18 -10.32
N ASN A 63 16.74 -10.17 -10.85
CA ASN A 63 17.02 -10.06 -12.28
C ASN A 63 16.22 -8.90 -12.93
N ALA A 64 16.14 -7.78 -12.23
CA ALA A 64 15.33 -6.63 -12.62
C ALA A 64 16.20 -5.54 -13.27
N ASP A 65 15.65 -4.85 -14.27
CA ASP A 65 16.19 -3.59 -14.73
C ASP A 65 15.66 -2.41 -13.87
N ASN A 66 16.12 -1.20 -14.18
CA ASN A 66 15.68 -0.01 -13.42
C ASN A 66 14.17 0.24 -13.57
N ALA A 67 13.59 -0.01 -14.75
CA ALA A 67 12.16 0.18 -14.99
C ALA A 67 11.32 -0.81 -14.18
N THR A 68 11.75 -2.08 -14.10
CA THR A 68 11.10 -3.11 -13.30
C THR A 68 11.24 -2.81 -11.81
N MET A 69 12.40 -2.36 -11.34
CA MET A 69 12.55 -1.90 -9.95
C MET A 69 11.61 -0.74 -9.61
N SER A 70 11.53 0.27 -10.48
CA SER A 70 10.59 1.39 -10.27
C SER A 70 9.14 0.92 -10.29
N ARG A 71 8.77 -0.06 -11.12
CA ARG A 71 7.44 -0.66 -11.13
C ARG A 71 7.12 -1.38 -9.82
N LEU A 72 8.06 -2.15 -9.29
CA LEU A 72 7.87 -2.88 -8.01
C LEU A 72 7.73 -1.90 -6.83
N ILE A 73 8.57 -0.86 -6.78
CA ILE A 73 8.49 0.17 -5.75
C ILE A 73 7.19 0.97 -5.89
N GLY A 74 6.85 1.40 -7.10
CA GLY A 74 5.66 2.18 -7.38
C GLY A 74 4.36 1.40 -7.20
N GLY A 75 4.37 0.08 -7.38
CA GLY A 75 3.21 -0.78 -7.14
C GLY A 75 2.77 -0.73 -5.67
N ASP A 76 3.72 -0.62 -4.75
CA ASP A 76 3.50 -0.46 -3.32
C ASP A 76 3.24 1.00 -2.89
N ALA A 77 3.32 2.00 -3.79
CA ALA A 77 3.11 3.37 -3.38
C ALA A 77 1.66 3.59 -2.88
N PRO A 78 1.46 4.12 -1.66
CA PRO A 78 0.16 4.38 -1.05
C PRO A 78 -0.78 5.19 -1.93
N ARG A 79 -1.94 4.65 -2.27
CA ARG A 79 -2.96 5.39 -3.04
C ARG A 79 -4.33 4.78 -2.87
N TYR A 80 -5.35 5.58 -3.19
CA TYR A 80 -6.69 5.07 -3.42
C TYR A 80 -6.80 4.59 -4.87
N GLU A 81 -7.12 3.30 -5.04
CA GLU A 81 -7.38 2.67 -6.32
C GLU A 81 -8.81 2.08 -6.29
N PRO A 82 -9.79 2.73 -6.95
CA PRO A 82 -11.13 2.18 -7.01
C PRO A 82 -11.13 0.89 -7.83
N ASP A 83 -11.85 -0.12 -7.35
CA ASP A 83 -12.04 -1.35 -8.12
C ASP A 83 -13.05 -1.10 -9.25
N TRP A 84 -12.51 -0.78 -10.42
CA TRP A 84 -13.31 -0.55 -11.63
C TRP A 84 -14.03 -1.82 -12.11
N ASN A 85 -13.57 -3.01 -11.71
CA ASN A 85 -14.19 -4.29 -12.08
C ASN A 85 -15.31 -4.69 -11.12
N ALA A 86 -15.29 -4.17 -9.88
CA ALA A 86 -16.42 -4.26 -8.94
C ALA A 86 -17.59 -3.33 -9.30
N GLY A 87 -17.51 -2.66 -10.47
CA GLY A 87 -18.62 -1.90 -11.02
C GLY A 87 -19.92 -2.71 -11.08
N PRO A 88 -21.08 -2.04 -11.15
CA PRO A 88 -22.37 -2.70 -11.05
C PRO A 88 -22.55 -3.76 -12.13
N HIS A 89 -22.60 -5.04 -11.73
CA HIS A 89 -22.91 -6.17 -12.61
C HIS A 89 -24.42 -6.23 -12.93
N GLY A 90 -24.94 -5.15 -13.50
CA GLY A 90 -26.34 -4.98 -13.84
C GLY A 90 -27.08 -3.96 -12.96
N CYS A 91 -28.37 -3.84 -13.19
CA CYS A 91 -29.22 -2.83 -12.58
C CYS A 91 -29.39 -3.10 -11.08
N GLN A 92 -28.96 -2.13 -10.26
CA GLN A 92 -29.01 -2.19 -8.80
C GLN A 92 -30.35 -1.73 -8.19
N ALA A 93 -31.38 -1.47 -9.00
CA ALA A 93 -32.70 -1.18 -8.46
C ALA A 93 -33.32 -2.44 -7.82
N PRO A 94 -33.83 -2.37 -6.58
CA PRO A 94 -34.44 -3.51 -5.91
C PRO A 94 -35.74 -3.95 -6.60
N MET A 95 -36.06 -5.24 -6.52
CA MET A 95 -37.33 -5.77 -7.01
C MET A 95 -38.38 -5.80 -5.88
N VAL A 96 -39.54 -5.19 -6.11
CA VAL A 96 -40.60 -5.07 -5.08
C VAL A 96 -41.18 -6.41 -4.60
N ARG A 97 -41.17 -7.43 -5.47
CA ARG A 97 -41.85 -8.73 -5.22
C ARG A 97 -40.90 -9.89 -4.93
N VAL A 98 -39.59 -9.66 -5.00
CA VAL A 98 -38.57 -10.70 -4.82
C VAL A 98 -37.37 -10.03 -4.16
N ASP A 99 -36.82 -10.65 -3.11
CA ASP A 99 -35.66 -10.14 -2.40
C ASP A 99 -34.37 -10.29 -3.24
N ARG A 100 -34.26 -9.45 -4.28
CA ARG A 100 -33.09 -9.36 -5.17
C ARG A 100 -33.06 -8.04 -5.94
N LEU A 101 -31.89 -7.73 -6.49
CA LEU A 101 -31.70 -6.63 -7.44
C LEU A 101 -32.25 -6.99 -8.83
N CYS A 102 -32.55 -5.97 -9.64
CA CYS A 102 -33.08 -6.13 -10.99
C CYS A 102 -32.13 -6.91 -11.92
N GLY A 103 -30.82 -6.66 -11.83
CA GLY A 103 -29.77 -7.43 -12.52
C GLY A 103 -29.72 -7.30 -14.05
N ARG A 104 -30.61 -6.52 -14.67
CA ARG A 104 -30.59 -6.25 -16.12
C ARG A 104 -29.37 -5.43 -16.54
N SER A 105 -28.99 -5.49 -17.81
CA SER A 105 -27.96 -4.62 -18.38
C SER A 105 -28.22 -3.15 -18.05
N THR A 106 -27.16 -2.46 -17.66
CA THR A 106 -27.19 -1.04 -17.32
C THR A 106 -27.28 -0.21 -18.60
N SER A 107 -28.09 0.84 -18.59
CA SER A 107 -28.15 1.86 -19.63
C SER A 107 -27.65 3.22 -19.14
N VAL A 108 -27.62 3.42 -17.82
CA VAL A 108 -27.09 4.60 -17.15
C VAL A 108 -26.19 4.14 -16.01
N SER A 109 -25.02 4.75 -15.88
CA SER A 109 -24.08 4.52 -14.78
C SER A 109 -23.43 5.82 -14.34
N PHE A 110 -23.18 5.94 -13.04
CA PHE A 110 -22.50 7.08 -12.44
C PHE A 110 -21.84 6.63 -11.13
N ALA A 111 -21.12 7.54 -10.47
CA ALA A 111 -20.42 7.25 -9.23
C ALA A 111 -20.85 8.23 -8.14
N GLU A 112 -21.07 7.72 -6.93
CA GLU A 112 -21.31 8.51 -5.72
C GLU A 112 -20.05 8.44 -4.86
N PHE A 113 -19.54 9.59 -4.41
CA PHE A 113 -18.41 9.65 -3.49
C PHE A 113 -18.94 9.75 -2.06
N ASP A 114 -18.45 8.87 -1.19
CA ASP A 114 -18.79 8.87 0.23
C ASP A 114 -18.30 10.16 0.90
N PRO A 115 -19.20 10.93 1.56
CA PRO A 115 -18.82 12.19 2.20
C PRO A 115 -17.90 12.03 3.41
N VAL A 116 -17.81 10.82 3.97
CA VAL A 116 -16.90 10.46 5.08
C VAL A 116 -15.62 9.89 4.50
N THR A 117 -15.68 8.81 3.72
CA THR A 117 -14.48 8.06 3.29
C THR A 117 -13.76 8.63 2.06
N GLY A 118 -14.45 9.43 1.26
CA GLY A 118 -14.00 9.81 -0.08
C GLY A 118 -14.03 8.66 -1.09
N TRP A 119 -14.41 7.45 -0.67
CA TRP A 119 -14.45 6.28 -1.55
C TRP A 119 -15.58 6.39 -2.55
N LEU A 120 -15.30 5.86 -3.74
CA LEU A 120 -16.21 5.81 -4.86
C LEU A 120 -17.10 4.56 -4.77
N THR A 121 -18.42 4.78 -4.81
CA THR A 121 -19.42 3.73 -5.01
C THR A 121 -19.97 3.83 -6.43
N PRO A 122 -19.75 2.84 -7.30
CA PRO A 122 -20.28 2.85 -8.65
C PRO A 122 -21.75 2.39 -8.66
N TRP A 123 -22.59 3.15 -9.37
CA TRP A 123 -24.02 2.89 -9.51
C TRP A 123 -24.40 2.61 -10.97
N GLY A 124 -25.36 1.70 -11.18
CA GLY A 124 -25.79 1.25 -12.50
C GLY A 124 -27.28 0.89 -12.55
N PHE A 125 -27.99 1.42 -13.56
CA PHE A 125 -29.44 1.26 -13.70
C PHE A 125 -29.86 0.98 -15.15
N CYS A 126 -30.94 0.20 -15.32
CA CYS A 126 -31.56 -0.08 -16.63
C CYS A 126 -32.62 0.97 -16.97
N SER A 127 -33.06 1.01 -18.23
CA SER A 127 -34.00 2.00 -18.78
C SER A 127 -35.45 1.86 -18.32
N ARG A 128 -35.78 0.93 -17.43
CA ARG A 128 -37.16 0.73 -16.95
C ARG A 128 -37.60 1.91 -16.08
N PRO A 129 -38.83 2.47 -16.27
CA PRO A 129 -39.30 3.64 -15.53
C PRO A 129 -39.14 3.52 -14.01
N ARG A 130 -39.58 2.40 -13.41
CA ARG A 130 -39.42 2.15 -11.97
C ARG A 130 -37.97 2.17 -11.48
N CYS A 131 -37.03 1.70 -12.31
CA CYS A 131 -35.61 1.65 -11.96
C CYS A 131 -34.99 3.05 -12.07
N GLN A 132 -35.46 3.85 -13.03
CA GLN A 132 -35.10 5.25 -13.19
C GLN A 132 -35.65 6.11 -12.05
N GLU A 133 -36.88 5.84 -11.58
CA GLU A 133 -37.44 6.51 -10.39
C GLU A 133 -36.61 6.22 -9.13
N TYR A 134 -36.18 4.98 -8.93
CA TYR A 134 -35.30 4.61 -7.81
C TYR A 134 -33.90 5.23 -7.95
N MET A 135 -33.38 5.30 -9.18
CA MET A 135 -32.08 5.90 -9.48
C MET A 135 -32.04 7.41 -9.19
N ARG A 136 -33.10 8.15 -9.53
CA ARG A 136 -33.13 9.62 -9.49
C ARG A 136 -32.61 10.22 -8.17
N PRO A 137 -33.12 9.84 -6.98
CA PRO A 137 -32.59 10.40 -5.72
C PRO A 137 -31.12 10.00 -5.45
N ILE A 138 -30.63 8.90 -6.01
CA ILE A 138 -29.22 8.49 -5.90
C ILE A 138 -28.36 9.36 -6.81
N ALA A 139 -28.83 9.60 -8.04
CA ALA A 139 -28.15 10.48 -8.99
C ALA A 139 -28.07 11.93 -8.48
N GLU A 140 -29.14 12.44 -7.84
CA GLU A 140 -29.16 13.77 -7.21
C GLU A 140 -28.15 13.90 -6.05
N ARG A 141 -27.94 12.84 -5.26
CA ARG A 141 -26.89 12.83 -4.22
C ARG A 141 -25.49 12.71 -4.80
N ALA A 142 -25.34 11.86 -5.83
CA ALA A 142 -24.08 11.67 -6.52
C ALA A 142 -23.63 12.96 -7.21
N ASP A 143 -24.58 13.78 -7.67
CA ASP A 143 -24.31 15.09 -8.23
C ASP A 143 -23.64 16.01 -7.19
N GLY A 144 -22.46 16.52 -7.53
CA GLY A 144 -21.63 17.31 -6.62
C GLY A 144 -20.99 16.54 -5.44
N SER A 145 -21.21 15.23 -5.30
CA SER A 145 -20.59 14.43 -4.22
C SER A 145 -19.07 14.50 -4.25
N LYS A 146 -18.46 14.41 -5.44
CA LYS A 146 -17.01 14.52 -5.65
C LYS A 146 -16.41 15.82 -5.11
N ALA A 147 -17.13 16.93 -5.21
CA ALA A 147 -16.63 18.23 -4.77
C ALA A 147 -16.69 18.41 -3.24
N LYS A 148 -17.53 17.63 -2.56
CA LYS A 148 -17.72 17.67 -1.10
C LYS A 148 -16.93 16.59 -0.38
N ALA A 149 -16.61 15.50 -1.07
CA ALA A 149 -15.90 14.37 -0.50
C ALA A 149 -14.45 14.76 -0.14
N PRO A 150 -13.93 14.28 1.00
CA PRO A 150 -12.52 14.42 1.33
C PRO A 150 -11.64 13.61 0.38
N GLU A 151 -10.33 13.81 0.46
CA GLU A 151 -9.37 12.94 -0.22
C GLU A 151 -9.55 11.50 0.28
N PRO A 152 -9.67 10.50 -0.62
CA PRO A 152 -9.95 9.14 -0.21
C PRO A 152 -8.80 8.52 0.60
N ILE A 153 -9.14 7.72 1.62
CA ILE A 153 -8.15 6.90 2.31
C ILE A 153 -7.52 5.92 1.31
N PRO A 154 -6.19 5.77 1.29
CA PRO A 154 -5.52 4.72 0.54
C PRO A 154 -6.07 3.33 0.86
N ASN A 155 -6.31 2.54 -0.19
CA ASN A 155 -6.70 1.13 -0.06
C ASN A 155 -5.67 0.19 -0.72
N THR A 156 -4.59 0.75 -1.30
CA THR A 156 -3.57 0.02 -2.04
C THR A 156 -2.17 0.50 -1.64
N GLY A 157 -1.24 -0.45 -1.49
CA GLY A 157 0.16 -0.18 -1.21
C GLY A 157 0.47 0.00 0.28
N GLY A 158 1.55 0.72 0.59
CA GLY A 158 1.98 1.09 1.92
C GLY A 158 2.53 -0.06 2.77
N LEU A 159 2.97 -1.16 2.16
CA LEU A 159 3.45 -2.31 2.90
C LEU A 159 4.97 -2.32 3.04
N LEU A 160 5.74 -1.80 2.07
CA LEU A 160 7.20 -1.71 2.22
C LEU A 160 7.65 -0.97 3.50
N PRO A 161 7.00 0.13 3.94
CA PRO A 161 7.33 0.83 5.17
C PRO A 161 7.05 0.03 6.45
N ILE A 162 6.19 -0.99 6.38
CA ILE A 162 5.91 -1.90 7.50
C ILE A 162 7.10 -2.85 7.74
N PHE A 163 7.77 -3.27 6.66
CA PHE A 163 8.84 -4.27 6.73
C PHE A 163 10.24 -3.68 6.83
N PHE A 164 10.49 -2.50 6.26
CA PHE A 164 11.83 -1.90 6.23
C PHE A 164 11.80 -0.40 6.49
N ALA A 165 12.82 0.09 7.21
CA ALA A 165 13.07 1.51 7.37
C ALA A 165 13.85 2.05 6.15
N SER A 166 13.30 3.08 5.50
CA SER A 166 13.95 3.81 4.41
C SER A 166 13.26 5.17 4.25
N ASP A 167 13.89 6.07 3.51
CA ASP A 167 13.24 7.24 2.91
C ASP A 167 12.29 6.77 1.79
N TRP A 168 11.11 6.30 2.17
CA TRP A 168 10.12 5.73 1.25
C TRP A 168 9.45 6.80 0.40
N GLU A 169 9.21 7.98 0.96
CA GLU A 169 8.66 9.12 0.23
C GLU A 169 9.49 9.43 -1.02
N ARG A 170 10.80 9.61 -0.86
CA ARG A 170 11.71 9.86 -2.00
C ARG A 170 11.74 8.71 -3.00
N ARG A 171 11.62 7.46 -2.53
CA ARG A 171 11.61 6.28 -3.41
C ARG A 171 10.32 6.20 -4.23
N TYR A 172 9.17 6.47 -3.60
CA TYR A 172 7.89 6.51 -4.30
C TYR A 172 7.83 7.67 -5.29
N PHE A 173 8.34 8.86 -4.93
CA PHE A 173 8.47 9.97 -5.88
C PHE A 173 9.31 9.59 -7.10
N LYS A 174 10.50 9.02 -6.89
CA LYS A 174 11.35 8.58 -7.99
C LYS A 174 10.66 7.51 -8.85
N ALA A 175 9.91 6.60 -8.25
CA ALA A 175 9.13 5.61 -9.00
C ALA A 175 8.01 6.27 -9.82
N ALA A 176 7.28 7.25 -9.25
CA ALA A 176 6.24 8.02 -9.92
C ALA A 176 6.77 8.81 -11.13
N GLU A 177 7.95 9.42 -11.00
CA GLU A 177 8.61 10.17 -12.08
C GLU A 177 8.91 9.31 -13.32
N THR A 178 9.16 8.01 -13.14
CA THR A 178 9.42 7.12 -14.28
C THR A 178 8.19 6.85 -15.14
N ARG A 179 6.98 7.21 -14.67
CA ARG A 179 5.70 7.04 -15.38
C ARG A 179 5.43 5.62 -15.87
N VAL A 180 6.04 4.62 -15.23
CA VAL A 180 5.85 3.20 -15.57
C VAL A 180 4.47 2.69 -15.14
N LEU A 181 3.84 3.35 -14.15
CA LEU A 181 2.51 3.03 -13.64
C LEU A 181 1.57 4.23 -13.85
N PRO A 182 0.49 4.09 -14.65
CA PRO A 182 -0.46 5.17 -14.90
C PRO A 182 -1.12 5.72 -13.64
N GLY A 183 -1.47 4.85 -12.69
CA GLY A 183 -2.07 5.22 -11.40
C GLY A 183 -1.14 5.96 -10.44
N LEU A 184 0.12 6.16 -10.81
CA LEU A 184 1.13 6.85 -10.00
C LEU A 184 1.58 8.20 -10.60
N ILE A 185 1.01 8.60 -11.74
CA ILE A 185 1.35 9.87 -12.37
C ILE A 185 0.86 11.01 -11.47
N GLY A 186 1.79 11.87 -11.04
CA GLY A 186 1.48 12.98 -10.12
C GLY A 186 1.24 12.52 -8.69
N TRP A 187 1.71 11.33 -8.31
CA TRP A 187 1.60 10.83 -6.94
C TRP A 187 2.19 11.81 -5.93
N THR A 188 1.42 12.05 -4.87
CA THR A 188 1.84 12.78 -3.67
C THR A 188 1.60 11.90 -2.45
N PRO A 189 2.40 12.05 -1.38
CA PRO A 189 2.18 11.33 -0.14
C PRO A 189 0.76 11.59 0.38
N PRO A 190 -0.02 10.53 0.70
CA PRO A 190 -1.35 10.72 1.24
C PRO A 190 -1.26 11.33 2.65
N PRO A 191 -2.26 12.15 3.04
CA PRO A 191 -2.29 12.79 4.36
C PRO A 191 -2.38 11.79 5.53
N TYR A 192 -2.74 10.54 5.23
CA TYR A 192 -2.88 9.43 6.16
C TYR A 192 -1.55 8.72 6.49
N GLY A 193 -0.44 9.13 5.89
CA GLY A 193 0.88 8.51 6.09
C GLY A 193 1.18 7.40 5.09
N LEU A 194 2.42 6.89 5.12
CA LEU A 194 2.91 5.96 4.08
C LEU A 194 2.66 4.48 4.38
N SER A 195 2.35 4.13 5.62
CA SER A 195 2.20 2.74 6.05
C SER A 195 0.74 2.33 6.10
N ALA A 196 0.40 1.17 5.54
CA ALA A 196 -0.99 0.67 5.54
C ALA A 196 -1.55 0.51 6.96
N ASP A 197 -0.71 0.14 7.93
CA ASP A 197 -1.10 0.00 9.35
C ASP A 197 -1.34 1.35 10.05
N GLU A 198 -1.00 2.47 9.41
CA GLU A 198 -1.21 3.83 9.95
C GLU A 198 -2.51 4.46 9.43
N TRP A 199 -3.15 3.84 8.43
CA TRP A 199 -4.38 4.36 7.84
C TRP A 199 -5.59 4.05 8.72
N PRO A 200 -6.52 5.01 8.89
CA PRO A 200 -7.79 4.73 9.55
C PRO A 200 -8.68 3.83 8.68
N GLU A 201 -9.58 3.07 9.29
CA GLU A 201 -10.63 2.35 8.55
C GLU A 201 -11.74 3.30 8.08
N VAL A 202 -11.97 4.41 8.80
CA VAL A 202 -12.98 5.44 8.51
C VAL A 202 -12.37 6.85 8.73
N PRO A 203 -12.54 7.83 7.82
CA PRO A 203 -12.02 9.17 8.07
C PRO A 203 -12.66 9.84 9.26
N GLY A 204 -11.83 10.51 10.06
CA GLY A 204 -12.25 11.16 11.30
C GLY A 204 -12.19 10.25 12.53
N GLU A 205 -12.12 8.92 12.35
CA GLU A 205 -11.86 8.02 13.47
C GLU A 205 -10.39 8.04 13.88
N HIS A 206 -10.17 7.87 15.18
CA HIS A 206 -8.82 7.77 15.71
C HIS A 206 -8.24 6.40 15.38
N ARG A 207 -7.01 6.44 14.84
CA ARG A 207 -6.09 5.34 14.54
C ARG A 207 -6.43 4.05 15.31
N PRO A 208 -6.44 2.87 14.67
CA PRO A 208 -6.07 1.66 15.39
C PRO A 208 -4.73 1.97 16.08
N ALA A 209 -4.62 1.73 17.39
CA ALA A 209 -3.35 1.93 18.09
C ALA A 209 -2.30 1.15 17.30
N ALA A 210 -1.41 1.86 16.60
CA ALA A 210 -0.45 1.27 15.70
C ALA A 210 0.17 0.09 16.42
N PHE A 211 0.08 -1.12 15.82
CA PHE A 211 0.76 -2.28 16.38
C PHE A 211 2.16 -1.83 16.74
N PRO A 212 2.60 -1.98 18.00
CA PRO A 212 3.88 -1.43 18.42
C PRO A 212 4.92 -2.02 17.47
N LYS A 213 5.45 -1.18 16.56
CA LYS A 213 6.58 -1.52 15.70
C LYS A 213 7.57 -2.11 16.68
N LEU A 214 7.90 -3.40 16.57
CA LEU A 214 8.75 -4.10 17.54
C LEU A 214 10.04 -3.28 17.73
N ARG A 215 10.07 -2.47 18.79
CA ARG A 215 11.24 -1.70 19.20
C ARG A 215 12.05 -2.66 20.05
N LEU A 216 13.35 -2.72 19.83
CA LEU A 216 14.22 -3.48 20.72
C LEU A 216 14.22 -2.75 22.07
N ILE A 217 13.62 -3.39 23.07
CA ILE A 217 13.63 -2.92 24.46
C ILE A 217 14.72 -3.73 25.17
N ALA A 218 15.64 -3.05 25.84
CA ALA A 218 16.62 -3.70 26.69
C ALA A 218 15.92 -4.32 27.92
N ALA A 219 16.56 -5.29 28.60
CA ALA A 219 15.93 -6.02 29.70
C ALA A 219 15.53 -5.14 30.91
N ASP A 220 16.02 -3.90 30.97
CA ASP A 220 15.73 -2.88 31.98
C ASP A 220 14.61 -1.91 31.58
N GLY A 221 14.00 -2.07 30.39
CA GLY A 221 12.90 -1.23 29.92
C GLY A 221 13.34 0.00 29.13
N GLU A 222 14.64 0.22 28.90
CA GLU A 222 15.10 1.30 28.04
C GLU A 222 14.89 1.00 26.55
N ILE A 223 14.48 2.02 25.80
CA ILE A 223 14.34 1.96 24.34
C ILE A 223 15.74 2.02 23.74
N VAL A 224 16.18 0.93 23.10
CA VAL A 224 17.46 0.92 22.39
C VAL A 224 17.31 1.65 21.06
N LEU A 225 17.65 2.93 21.06
CA LEU A 225 17.93 3.66 19.83
C LEU A 225 19.25 3.10 19.27
N ARG A 226 19.24 2.57 18.04
CA ARG A 226 20.49 2.30 17.34
C ARG A 226 21.18 3.64 17.07
N SER A 227 22.14 4.01 17.90
CA SER A 227 23.07 5.08 17.56
C SER A 227 23.77 4.69 16.26
N GLY A 228 23.72 5.58 15.26
CA GLY A 228 24.61 5.46 14.10
C GLY A 228 26.06 5.41 14.59
N PRO A 229 26.98 4.78 13.83
CA PRO A 229 28.38 4.74 14.22
C PRO A 229 28.89 6.15 14.47
N ALA A 230 29.44 6.39 15.66
CA ALA A 230 30.07 7.64 16.01
C ALA A 230 31.27 7.84 15.06
N LEU A 231 31.24 8.91 14.27
CA LEU A 231 32.39 9.35 13.52
C LEU A 231 33.42 9.83 14.54
N VAL A 232 34.57 9.16 14.60
CA VAL A 232 35.72 9.61 15.39
C VAL A 232 36.10 11.01 14.89
N PRO A 233 36.24 12.02 15.77
CA PRO A 233 36.68 13.34 15.34
C PRO A 233 38.11 13.25 14.79
N ALA A 234 38.35 13.90 13.65
CA ALA A 234 39.68 14.03 13.08
C ALA A 234 40.59 14.73 14.09
N GLY A 235 41.56 13.99 14.63
CA GLY A 235 42.65 14.54 15.40
C GLY A 235 43.76 15.00 14.46
N ASP A 236 44.21 16.23 14.68
CA ASP A 236 45.33 16.89 14.01
C ASP A 236 46.64 16.06 14.10
N ALA A 237 47.25 15.82 12.95
CA ALA A 237 48.69 15.59 12.77
C ALA A 237 49.09 15.97 11.33
#